data_AF-A0A2V9SSD6-F1
#
_entry.id   AF-A0A2V9SSD6-F1
#
_cell.length_a   1.000
_cell.length_b   1.000
_cell.length_c   1.000
_cell.angle_alpha   90.00
_cell.angle_beta   90.00
_cell.angle_gamma   90.00
#
_symmetry.space_group_name_H-M   'P 1'
#
loop_
_entity.id
_entity.type
_entity.pdbx_description
1 polymer ?
#
loop_
_entity_poly.entity_id
_entity_poly.type
_entity_poly.pdbx_seq_one_letter_code
_entity_poly.pdbx_strand_id
1 'polypeptide(L)'
;MAGYSGTPLAKKLGIKPNYRVAFADIPAEVEAELQDALSACDLAKDGRFDFIMIFTKQRAELKRQFSRLAKQLTPAGMLWISWPKKISGVATDLDENEVRRIGLDAGLVDIKVCAVNNVWSGLKFVIPVKDRAKKGR
;
A
#
# COMPACT_ATOMS: atom_id res chain seq x y z
N MET A 1 -16.26 -16.57 -12.20
CA MET A 1 -17.02 -16.28 -10.97
C MET A 1 -16.04 -15.76 -9.92
N ALA A 2 -15.85 -14.44 -9.86
CA ALA A 2 -14.98 -13.79 -8.89
C ALA A 2 -15.82 -12.74 -8.17
N GLY A 3 -15.96 -12.89 -6.85
CA GLY A 3 -16.66 -11.95 -6.00
C GLY A 3 -15.88 -10.64 -5.93
N TYR A 4 -16.08 -9.76 -6.90
CA TYR A 4 -15.62 -8.39 -6.80
C TYR A 4 -16.84 -7.55 -6.43
N SER A 5 -16.84 -7.03 -5.20
CA SER A 5 -17.51 -5.76 -4.90
C SER A 5 -17.27 -4.85 -6.11
N GLY A 6 -18.35 -4.47 -6.81
CA GLY A 6 -18.35 -3.76 -8.11
C GLY A 6 -17.70 -2.36 -8.09
N THR A 7 -16.97 -2.06 -7.02
CA THR A 7 -16.11 -0.90 -6.89
C THR A 7 -14.75 -1.20 -7.56
N PRO A 8 -14.27 -0.37 -8.50
CA PRO A 8 -12.95 -0.51 -9.10
C PRO A 8 -11.84 -0.55 -8.05
N LEU A 9 -10.79 -1.36 -8.26
CA LEU A 9 -9.69 -1.50 -7.30
C LEU A 9 -9.05 -0.16 -6.92
N ALA A 10 -8.84 0.74 -7.90
CA ALA A 10 -8.32 2.08 -7.65
C ALA A 10 -9.13 2.86 -6.59
N LYS A 11 -10.46 2.76 -6.64
CA LYS A 11 -11.37 3.38 -5.66
C LYS A 11 -11.29 2.70 -4.30
N LYS A 12 -11.07 1.38 -4.25
CA LYS A 12 -10.82 0.65 -2.98
C LYS A 12 -9.52 1.09 -2.33
N LEU A 13 -8.45 1.26 -3.13
CA LEU A 13 -7.13 1.70 -2.67
C LEU A 13 -7.10 3.19 -2.32
N GLY A 14 -8.05 3.97 -2.85
CA GLY A 14 -8.17 5.41 -2.60
C GLY A 14 -7.19 6.25 -3.43
N ILE A 15 -6.83 5.74 -4.62
CA ILE A 15 -6.06 6.47 -5.62
C ILE A 15 -6.93 7.61 -6.17
N LYS A 16 -6.35 8.79 -6.34
CA LYS A 16 -7.03 9.98 -6.86
C LYS A 16 -6.18 10.62 -7.97
N PRO A 17 -6.81 11.37 -8.90
CA PRO A 17 -6.08 12.16 -9.88
C PRO A 17 -5.08 13.12 -9.22
N ASN A 18 -3.99 13.40 -9.93
CA ASN A 18 -2.86 14.25 -9.53
C ASN A 18 -2.07 13.76 -8.31
N TYR A 19 -2.33 12.54 -7.82
CA TYR A 19 -1.50 11.96 -6.78
C TYR A 19 -0.12 11.63 -7.33
N ARG A 20 0.90 11.87 -6.50
CA ARG A 20 2.23 11.35 -6.73
C ARG A 20 2.31 9.94 -6.19
N VAL A 21 2.47 8.96 -7.07
CA VAL A 21 2.31 7.54 -6.78
C VAL A 21 3.61 6.77 -6.98
N ALA A 22 3.88 5.82 -6.09
CA ALA A 22 4.98 4.87 -6.22
C ALA A 22 4.52 3.44 -5.92
N PHE A 23 5.06 2.51 -6.70
CA PHE A 23 4.86 1.08 -6.50
C PHE A 23 6.20 0.37 -6.33
N ALA A 24 6.21 -0.70 -5.53
CA ALA A 24 7.32 -1.64 -5.49
C ALA A 24 6.79 -3.07 -5.68
N ASP A 25 7.40 -3.80 -6.62
CA ASP A 25 7.10 -5.20 -6.93
C ASP A 25 5.63 -5.45 -7.32
N ILE A 26 4.98 -4.47 -7.97
CA ILE A 26 3.58 -4.61 -8.41
C ILE A 26 3.44 -5.77 -9.41
N PRO A 27 2.51 -6.73 -9.18
CA PRO A 27 2.18 -7.76 -10.16
C PRO A 27 1.55 -7.16 -11.42
N ALA A 28 1.90 -7.70 -12.58
CA ALA A 28 1.43 -7.20 -13.87
C ALA A 28 -0.11 -7.15 -13.98
N GLU A 29 -0.82 -8.10 -13.36
CA GLU A 29 -2.29 -8.12 -13.39
C GLU A 29 -2.89 -6.97 -12.57
N VAL A 30 -2.25 -6.60 -11.46
CA VAL A 30 -2.69 -5.48 -10.62
C VAL A 30 -2.34 -4.15 -11.28
N GLU A 31 -1.19 -4.06 -11.93
CA GLU A 31 -0.79 -2.88 -12.71
C GLU A 31 -1.78 -2.62 -13.85
N ALA A 32 -2.13 -3.66 -14.61
CA ALA A 32 -3.12 -3.57 -15.68
C ALA A 32 -4.50 -3.12 -15.16
N GLU A 33 -4.96 -3.65 -14.02
CA GLU A 33 -6.24 -3.24 -13.42
C GLU A 33 -6.25 -1.77 -12.95
N LEU A 34 -5.07 -1.21 -12.64
CA LEU A 34 -4.92 0.18 -12.17
C LEU A 34 -4.60 1.19 -13.28
N GLN A 35 -4.27 0.73 -14.49
CA GLN A 35 -3.74 1.54 -15.59
C GLN A 35 -4.58 2.81 -15.87
N ASP A 36 -5.90 2.70 -15.93
CA ASP A 36 -6.79 3.83 -16.19
C ASP A 36 -6.70 4.90 -15.09
N ALA A 37 -6.66 4.48 -13.82
CA ALA A 37 -6.55 5.40 -12.70
C ALA A 37 -5.15 6.04 -12.62
N LEU A 38 -4.12 5.28 -12.96
CA LEU A 38 -2.72 5.73 -12.98
C LEU A 38 -2.45 6.73 -14.11
N SER A 39 -3.21 6.69 -15.20
CA SER A 39 -3.10 7.66 -16.30
C SER A 39 -3.36 9.10 -15.89
N ALA A 40 -4.07 9.32 -14.77
CA ALA A 40 -4.31 10.64 -14.19
C ALA A 40 -3.40 10.95 -12.98
N CYS A 41 -2.37 10.14 -12.73
CA CYS A 41 -1.43 10.29 -11.60
C CYS A 41 -0.01 10.64 -12.09
N ASP A 42 0.83 11.14 -11.19
CA ASP A 42 2.28 11.30 -11.40
C ASP A 42 3.03 10.07 -10.87
N LEU A 43 3.47 9.17 -11.76
CA LEU A 43 4.32 8.04 -11.39
C LEU A 43 5.77 8.52 -11.21
N ALA A 44 6.18 8.70 -9.96
CA ALA A 44 7.50 9.21 -9.62
C ALA A 44 8.39 8.13 -8.96
N LYS A 45 9.70 8.26 -9.16
CA LYS A 45 10.71 7.37 -8.55
C LYS A 45 11.33 7.93 -7.27
N ASP A 46 11.14 9.23 -7.03
CA ASP A 46 11.75 9.95 -5.91
C ASP A 46 10.82 11.02 -5.31
N GLY A 47 11.26 11.58 -4.18
CA GLY A 47 10.57 12.65 -3.48
C GLY A 47 9.54 12.15 -2.47
N ARG A 48 8.44 12.89 -2.35
CA ARG A 48 7.34 12.56 -1.45
C ARG A 48 6.10 12.14 -2.22
N PHE A 49 5.36 11.18 -1.65
CA PHE A 49 4.25 10.51 -2.31
C PHE A 49 2.95 10.63 -1.52
N ASP A 50 1.85 10.78 -2.25
CA ASP A 50 0.49 10.70 -1.70
C ASP A 50 0.03 9.25 -1.58
N PHE A 51 0.59 8.37 -2.40
CA PHE A 51 0.29 6.95 -2.43
C PHE A 51 1.54 6.13 -2.69
N ILE A 52 1.84 5.20 -1.79
CA ILE A 52 2.85 4.17 -1.99
C ILE A 52 2.16 2.82 -1.81
N MET A 53 2.39 1.87 -2.71
CA MET A 53 1.95 0.49 -2.51
C MET A 53 3.09 -0.49 -2.80
N ILE A 54 3.36 -1.37 -1.85
CA ILE A 54 4.40 -2.40 -2.01
C ILE A 54 3.82 -3.80 -1.90
N PHE A 55 4.39 -4.72 -2.65
CA PHE A 55 4.02 -6.14 -2.64
C PHE A 55 5.21 -6.94 -2.16
N THR A 56 5.04 -7.69 -1.07
CA THR A 56 6.13 -8.49 -0.52
C THR A 56 5.62 -9.77 0.10
N LYS A 57 6.47 -10.79 0.04
CA LYS A 57 6.22 -12.13 0.58
C LYS A 57 7.05 -12.38 1.84
N GLN A 58 7.94 -11.43 2.20
CA GLN A 58 8.95 -11.61 3.23
C GLN A 58 8.89 -10.48 4.25
N ARG A 59 8.72 -10.87 5.51
CA ARG A 59 8.72 -9.99 6.68
C ARG A 59 10.03 -9.23 6.84
N ALA A 60 11.16 -9.87 6.56
CA ALA A 60 12.47 -9.23 6.62
C ALA A 60 12.57 -8.06 5.64
N GLU A 61 12.07 -8.26 4.40
CA GLU A 61 12.07 -7.21 3.39
C GLU A 61 11.12 -6.07 3.74
N LEU A 62 9.91 -6.41 4.22
CA LEU A 62 8.96 -5.42 4.70
C LEU A 62 9.59 -4.55 5.80
N LYS A 63 10.21 -5.16 6.82
CA LYS A 63 10.87 -4.42 7.91
C LYS A 63 11.96 -3.48 7.41
N ARG A 64 12.80 -3.92 6.46
CA ARG A 64 13.88 -3.10 5.90
C ARG A 64 13.35 -1.87 5.17
N GLN A 65 12.26 -2.03 4.43
CA GLN A 65 11.75 -0.96 3.57
C GLN A 65 10.74 -0.03 4.27
N PHE A 66 9.96 -0.54 5.24
CA PHE A 66 8.78 0.16 5.77
C PHE A 66 9.11 1.57 6.27
N SER A 67 10.09 1.71 7.18
CA SER A 67 10.43 3.02 7.75
C SER A 67 10.93 4.02 6.70
N ARG A 68 11.63 3.53 5.67
CA ARG A 68 12.10 4.36 4.54
C ARG A 68 10.93 4.86 3.70
N LEU A 69 9.96 4.00 3.39
CA LEU A 69 8.77 4.36 2.63
C LEU A 69 7.83 5.26 3.43
N ALA A 70 7.65 4.95 4.71
CA ALA A 70 6.90 5.77 5.64
C ALA A 70 7.43 7.21 5.63
N LYS A 71 8.76 7.44 5.68
CA LYS A 71 9.36 8.79 5.63
C LYS A 71 9.08 9.55 4.33
N GLN A 72 8.88 8.85 3.21
CA GLN A 72 8.59 9.46 1.91
C GLN A 72 7.10 9.83 1.74
N LEU A 73 6.21 9.49 2.68
CA LEU A 73 4.82 9.93 2.59
C LEU A 73 4.70 11.45 2.80
N THR A 74 3.86 12.08 1.97
CA THR A 74 3.28 13.40 2.29
C THR A 74 2.50 13.31 3.61
N PRO A 75 2.23 14.43 4.32
CA PRO A 75 1.52 14.38 5.60
C PRO A 75 0.15 13.68 5.53
N ALA A 76 -0.56 13.79 4.41
CA ALA A 76 -1.84 13.12 4.16
C ALA A 76 -1.71 11.85 3.30
N GLY A 77 -0.48 11.44 2.98
CA GLY A 77 -0.19 10.30 2.14
C GLY A 77 -0.54 8.97 2.80
N MET A 78 -0.61 7.93 1.98
CA MET A 78 -0.92 6.57 2.42
C MET A 78 0.11 5.55 1.92
N LEU A 79 0.42 4.59 2.79
CA LEU A 79 1.26 3.45 2.47
C LEU A 79 0.41 2.19 2.54
N TRP A 80 0.28 1.50 1.41
CA TRP A 80 -0.35 0.19 1.30
C TRP A 80 0.71 -0.90 1.32
N ILE A 81 0.53 -1.87 2.20
CA ILE A 81 1.34 -3.08 2.22
C ILE A 81 0.49 -4.23 1.73
N SER A 82 1.00 -4.94 0.73
CA SER A 82 0.34 -6.07 0.09
C SER A 82 1.13 -7.36 0.31
N TRP A 83 0.46 -8.41 0.79
CA TRP A 83 1.05 -9.73 1.03
C TRP A 83 0.15 -10.84 0.48
N PRO A 84 0.71 -12.03 0.13
CA PRO A 84 -0.10 -13.12 -0.35
C PRO A 84 -1.06 -13.65 0.73
N LYS A 85 -2.29 -13.94 0.35
CA LYS A 85 -3.27 -14.61 1.21
C LYS A 85 -2.80 -16.03 1.50
N LYS A 86 -3.10 -16.52 2.70
CA LYS A 86 -2.83 -17.93 3.09
C LYS A 86 -3.44 -18.94 2.10
N ILE A 87 -4.61 -18.63 1.54
CA ILE A 87 -5.32 -19.50 0.56
C ILE A 87 -4.79 -19.39 -0.88
N SER A 88 -3.85 -18.48 -1.17
CA SER A 88 -3.37 -18.24 -2.53
C SER A 88 -2.40 -19.31 -3.05
N GLY A 89 -1.88 -20.17 -2.17
CA GLY A 89 -0.81 -21.13 -2.48
C GLY A 89 0.58 -20.51 -2.63
N VAL A 90 0.72 -19.19 -2.53
CA VAL A 90 2.02 -18.51 -2.59
C VAL A 90 2.67 -18.53 -1.21
N ALA A 91 3.90 -19.05 -1.12
CA ALA A 91 4.67 -19.06 0.12
C ALA A 91 4.97 -17.64 0.61
N THR A 92 4.72 -17.39 1.89
CA THR A 92 4.92 -16.12 2.58
C THR A 92 5.09 -16.36 4.08
N ASP A 93 5.93 -15.56 4.74
CA ASP A 93 6.05 -15.52 6.21
C ASP A 93 5.26 -14.33 6.83
N LEU A 94 4.44 -13.67 6.01
CA LEU A 94 3.58 -12.55 6.39
C LEU A 94 2.11 -12.95 6.52
N ASP A 95 1.48 -12.43 7.55
CA ASP A 95 0.03 -12.34 7.71
C ASP A 95 -0.39 -10.91 8.09
N GLU A 96 -1.70 -10.68 8.31
CA GLU A 96 -2.21 -9.36 8.68
C GLU A 96 -1.59 -8.84 9.99
N ASN A 97 -1.40 -9.70 10.99
CA ASN A 97 -0.90 -9.32 12.30
C ASN A 97 0.57 -8.90 12.22
N GLU A 98 1.38 -9.65 11.47
CA GLU A 98 2.78 -9.30 11.21
C GLU A 98 2.90 -7.95 10.49
N VAL A 99 2.10 -7.73 9.44
CA VAL A 99 2.09 -6.48 8.69
C VAL A 99 1.63 -5.31 9.56
N ARG A 100 0.53 -5.48 10.31
CA ARG A 100 0.01 -4.48 11.26
C ARG A 100 1.08 -4.09 12.27
N ARG A 101 1.70 -5.07 12.94
CA ARG A 101 2.71 -4.81 13.97
C ARG A 101 3.88 -4.00 13.42
N ILE A 102 4.41 -4.36 12.24
CA ILE A 102 5.51 -3.60 11.62
C ILE A 102 5.12 -2.15 11.37
N GLY A 103 3.89 -1.90 10.90
CA GLY A 103 3.45 -0.53 10.64
C GLY A 103 3.23 0.31 11.90
N LEU A 104 2.68 -0.31 12.95
CA LEU A 104 2.52 0.32 14.27
C LEU A 104 3.87 0.63 14.92
N ASP A 105 4.82 -0.31 14.87
CA ASP A 105 6.19 -0.13 15.38
C ASP A 105 6.92 1.02 14.65
N ALA A 106 6.58 1.26 13.39
CA ALA A 106 7.10 2.37 12.60
C ALA A 106 6.36 3.71 12.82
N GLY A 107 5.38 3.75 13.74
CA GLY A 107 4.64 4.96 14.12
C GLY A 107 3.51 5.35 13.18
N LEU A 108 3.10 4.47 12.27
CA LEU A 108 1.90 4.65 11.45
C LEU A 108 0.69 4.00 12.14
N VAL A 109 -0.51 4.30 11.66
CA VAL A 109 -1.75 3.64 12.08
C VAL A 109 -2.41 2.97 10.88
N ASP A 110 -2.93 1.75 11.08
CA ASP A 110 -3.73 1.07 10.07
C ASP A 110 -5.17 1.57 10.05
N ILE A 111 -5.76 1.66 8.85
CA ILE A 111 -7.08 2.28 8.64
C ILE A 111 -8.04 1.34 7.91
N LYS A 112 -7.52 0.53 6.99
CA LYS A 112 -8.36 -0.27 6.09
C LYS A 112 -7.61 -1.48 5.58
N VAL A 113 -8.24 -2.63 5.66
CA VAL A 113 -7.83 -3.84 4.94
C VAL A 113 -8.72 -4.07 3.72
N CYS A 114 -8.19 -4.61 2.62
CA CYS A 114 -8.99 -5.11 1.51
C CYS A 114 -8.28 -6.24 0.74
N ALA A 115 -9.07 -7.05 0.03
CA ALA A 115 -8.53 -7.90 -1.02
C ALA A 115 -8.12 -7.03 -2.22
N VAL A 116 -6.86 -7.13 -2.65
CA VAL A 116 -6.36 -6.48 -3.86
C VAL A 116 -6.82 -7.29 -5.07
N ASN A 117 -6.54 -8.59 -5.05
CA ASN A 117 -7.07 -9.55 -6.00
C ASN A 117 -7.21 -10.92 -5.31
N ASN A 118 -7.27 -12.02 -6.06
CA ASN A 118 -7.36 -13.38 -5.50
C ASN A 118 -6.11 -13.82 -4.73
N VAL A 119 -4.94 -13.30 -5.08
CA VAL A 119 -3.65 -13.65 -4.47
C VAL A 119 -3.32 -12.74 -3.29
N TRP A 120 -3.56 -11.43 -3.43
CA TRP A 120 -3.00 -10.43 -2.52
C TRP A 120 -4.05 -9.79 -1.61
N SER A 121 -3.72 -9.69 -0.32
CA SER A 121 -4.39 -8.81 0.65
C SER A 121 -3.61 -7.52 0.78
N GLY A 122 -4.29 -6.40 1.06
CA GLY A 122 -3.68 -5.10 1.28
C GLY A 122 -4.13 -4.46 2.60
N LEU A 123 -3.20 -3.85 3.33
CA LEU A 123 -3.45 -3.06 4.53
C LEU A 123 -2.94 -1.62 4.34
N LYS A 124 -3.83 -0.66 4.57
CA LYS A 124 -3.57 0.77 4.46
C LYS A 124 -3.07 1.33 5.77
N PHE A 125 -1.93 2.00 5.70
CA PHE A 125 -1.36 2.79 6.77
C PHE A 125 -1.33 4.28 6.43
N VAL A 126 -1.48 5.12 7.44
CA VAL A 126 -1.33 6.58 7.33
C VAL A 126 -0.54 7.13 8.51
N ILE A 127 0.00 8.34 8.35
CA ILE A 127 0.54 9.10 9.47
C ILE A 127 -0.62 9.53 10.39
N PRO A 128 -0.54 9.27 11.71
CA PRO A 128 -1.55 9.71 12.67
C PRO A 128 -1.81 11.21 12.55
N VAL A 129 -3.07 11.64 12.62
CA VAL A 129 -3.47 13.05 12.44
C VAL A 129 -2.64 13.99 13.33
N LYS A 130 -2.44 13.61 14.60
CA LYS A 130 -1.64 14.36 15.59
C LYS A 130 -0.17 14.57 15.18
N ASP A 131 0.36 13.75 14.28
CA ASP A 131 1.77 13.76 13.86
C ASP A 131 1.96 14.33 12.45
N ARG A 132 0.89 14.65 11.72
CA ARG A 132 0.97 15.21 10.35
C ARG A 132 1.62 16.59 10.29
N ALA A 133 1.30 17.46 11.25
CA ALA A 133 1.87 18.81 11.32
C ALA A 133 3.40 18.79 11.52
N LYS A 134 3.94 17.77 12.19
CA LYS A 134 5.38 17.61 12.42
C LYS A 134 6.16 17.23 11.16
N LYS A 135 5.47 16.64 10.17
CA LYS A 135 6.08 16.11 8.95
C LYS A 135 5.98 17.06 7.76
N GLY A 136 5.18 18.12 7.87
CA GLY A 136 5.01 19.14 6.84
C GLY A 136 6.06 20.27 6.87
N ARG A 137 6.87 20.34 7.95
CA ARG A 137 8.11 21.12 8.01
C ARG A 137 9.28 20.30 7.49
#